data_AF-A0AAU0RLW1-F1
#
_entry.id   AF-A0AAU0RLW1-F1
#
_cell.length_a   1.000
_cell.length_b   1.000
_cell.length_c   1.000
_cell.angle_alpha   90.00
_cell.angle_beta   90.00
_cell.angle_gamma   90.00
#
_symmetry.space_group_name_H-M   'P 1'
#
loop_
_entity.id
_entity.type
_entity.pdbx_description
1 polymer ?
#
loop_
_entity_poly.entity_id
_entity_poly.type
_entity_poly.pdbx_seq_one_letter_code
_entity_poly.pdbx_strand_id
1 'polypeptide(L)'
;MINLHDVKAGDTVIVEYEGEKHEGLVLEVNREDKQVCVQTGEQEFWYELADVYPIPLSEEQLLKLQFTKENISPDPDNRRIYVRGPFSVMFHELDGREAIRLDYRDEHREIKGALTVNQLQNHYHAMTNFHLD
;
A
#
# COMPACT_ATOMS: atom_id res chain seq x y z
N MET A 1 8.78 6.83 9.86
CA MET A 1 9.83 6.53 8.88
C MET A 1 9.52 5.19 8.24
N ILE A 2 9.54 5.13 6.91
CA ILE A 2 9.31 3.88 6.18
C ILE A 2 10.52 2.96 6.31
N ASN A 3 10.33 1.64 6.21
CA ASN A 3 11.45 0.71 6.15
C ASN A 3 11.95 0.61 4.70
N LEU A 4 13.23 0.88 4.45
CA LEU A 4 13.83 0.83 3.11
C LEU A 4 13.63 -0.52 2.41
N HIS A 5 13.60 -1.62 3.17
CA HIS A 5 13.39 -2.96 2.60
C HIS A 5 11.97 -3.17 2.05
N ASP A 6 11.01 -2.38 2.52
CA ASP A 6 9.62 -2.42 2.10
C ASP A 6 9.32 -1.40 0.99
N VAL A 7 10.30 -0.59 0.58
CA VAL A 7 10.14 0.38 -0.52
C VAL A 7 10.65 -0.24 -1.82
N LYS A 8 9.83 -0.20 -2.86
CA LYS A 8 10.15 -0.69 -4.21
C LYS A 8 9.64 0.27 -5.27
N ALA A 9 10.17 0.12 -6.48
CA ALA A 9 9.65 0.81 -7.65
C ALA A 9 8.15 0.48 -7.83
N GLY A 10 7.36 1.51 -8.14
CA GLY A 10 5.91 1.44 -8.25
C GLY A 10 5.13 1.66 -6.95
N ASP A 11 5.82 1.83 -5.81
CA ASP A 11 5.15 2.18 -4.55
C ASP A 11 4.74 3.66 -4.53
N THR A 12 3.62 3.94 -3.89
CA THR A 12 3.16 5.30 -3.57
C THR A 12 3.57 5.65 -2.15
N VAL A 13 4.26 6.78 -2.01
CA VAL A 13 4.81 7.26 -0.73
C VAL A 13 4.54 8.76 -0.55
N ILE A 14 4.71 9.26 0.67
CA ILE A 14 4.83 10.70 0.92
C ILE A 14 6.31 11.05 1.01
N VAL A 15 6.72 12.09 0.31
CA VAL A 15 8.04 12.71 0.44
C VAL A 15 7.91 14.09 1.06
N GLU A 16 8.92 14.51 1.82
CA GLU A 16 9.02 15.85 2.40
C GLU A 16 10.18 16.62 1.79
N TYR A 17 9.93 17.83 1.30
CA TYR A 17 10.95 18.75 0.80
C TYR A 17 10.63 20.17 1.26
N GLU A 18 11.62 20.87 1.83
CA GLU A 18 11.45 22.23 2.37
C GLU A 18 10.27 22.40 3.35
N GLY A 19 9.89 21.31 4.04
CA GLY A 19 8.77 21.28 5.00
C GLY A 19 7.39 21.06 4.37
N GLU A 20 7.31 20.90 3.06
CA GLU A 20 6.09 20.52 2.34
C GLU A 20 6.06 19.03 2.04
N LYS A 21 4.86 18.42 2.15
CA LYS A 21 4.65 16.99 1.93
C LYS A 21 3.91 16.75 0.63
N HIS A 22 4.44 15.86 -0.19
CA HIS A 22 3.87 15.50 -1.47
C HIS A 22 3.73 13.99 -1.59
N GLU A 23 2.62 13.55 -2.18
CA GLU A 23 2.48 12.17 -2.63
C GLU A 23 3.26 11.98 -3.92
N GLY A 24 3.95 10.86 -4.06
CA GLY A 24 4.75 10.55 -5.24
C GLY A 24 4.92 9.07 -5.49
N LEU A 25 5.32 8.76 -6.71
CA LEU A 25 5.57 7.41 -7.21
C LEU A 25 7.06 7.09 -7.11
N VAL A 26 7.42 6.00 -6.44
CA VAL A 26 8.80 5.53 -6.40
C VAL A 26 9.20 4.98 -7.76
N LEU A 27 10.25 5.53 -8.35
CA LEU A 27 10.82 5.06 -9.62
C LEU A 27 12.00 4.10 -9.39
N GLU A 28 12.83 4.41 -8.40
CA GLU A 28 14.06 3.65 -8.12
C GLU A 28 14.44 3.71 -6.63
N VAL A 29 15.14 2.69 -6.14
CA VAL A 29 15.64 2.63 -4.76
C VAL A 29 17.13 2.33 -4.77
N ASN A 30 17.94 3.29 -4.33
CA ASN A 30 19.37 3.12 -4.10
C ASN A 30 19.59 2.64 -2.65
N ARG A 31 19.90 1.35 -2.50
CA ARG A 31 20.09 0.74 -1.18
C ARG A 31 21.46 1.04 -0.56
N GLU A 32 22.46 1.38 -1.37
CA GLU A 32 23.81 1.69 -0.89
C GLU A 32 23.80 3.03 -0.16
N ASP A 33 23.24 4.05 -0.82
CA ASP A 33 23.16 5.42 -0.29
C ASP A 33 21.89 5.68 0.54
N LYS A 34 20.96 4.71 0.59
CA LYS A 34 19.65 4.81 1.27
C LYS A 34 18.79 5.96 0.74
N GLN A 35 18.79 6.11 -0.57
CA GLN A 35 18.00 7.12 -1.26
C GLN A 35 16.90 6.48 -2.11
N VAL A 36 15.82 7.22 -2.32
CA VAL A 36 14.66 6.80 -3.10
C VAL A 36 14.39 7.86 -4.15
N CYS A 37 14.37 7.46 -5.43
CA CYS A 37 13.96 8.33 -6.51
C CYS A 37 12.43 8.34 -6.57
N VAL A 38 11.83 9.51 -6.38
CA VAL A 38 10.36 9.68 -6.35
C VAL A 38 9.96 10.72 -7.38
N GLN A 39 8.96 10.37 -8.18
CA GLN A 39 8.28 11.28 -9.10
C GLN A 39 7.13 11.97 -8.37
N THR A 40 7.17 13.30 -8.33
CA THR A 40 6.12 14.17 -7.80
C THR A 40 5.66 15.13 -8.90
N GLY A 41 4.44 14.98 -9.40
CA GLY A 41 3.98 15.73 -10.57
C GLY A 41 4.79 15.36 -11.82
N GLU A 42 5.46 16.34 -12.43
CA GLU A 42 6.31 16.14 -13.63
C GLU A 42 7.81 16.03 -13.31
N GLN A 43 8.20 16.09 -12.03
CA GLN A 43 9.60 16.14 -11.60
C GLN A 43 10.00 14.86 -10.86
N GLU A 44 11.28 14.52 -10.95
CA GLU A 44 11.89 13.36 -10.32
C GLU A 44 13.05 13.83 -9.45
N PHE A 45 13.05 13.43 -8.18
CA PHE A 45 14.10 13.79 -7.24
C PHE A 45 14.52 12.57 -6.41
N TRP A 46 15.78 12.56 -5.99
CA TRP A 46 16.29 11.61 -5.02
C TRP A 46 16.08 12.17 -3.61
N TYR A 47 15.40 11.40 -2.77
CA TYR A 47 15.14 11.72 -1.37
C TYR A 47 15.92 10.79 -0.45
N GLU A 48 16.42 11.34 0.65
CA GLU A 48 16.93 10.51 1.75
C GLU A 48 15.77 9.72 2.36
N LEU A 49 16.00 8.48 2.79
CA LEU A 49 14.97 7.65 3.41
C LEU A 49 14.25 8.33 4.60
N ALA A 50 14.96 9.21 5.32
CA ALA A 50 14.40 9.95 6.45
C ALA A 50 13.23 10.88 6.03
N ASP A 51 13.25 11.34 4.78
CA ASP A 51 12.24 12.23 4.20
C ASP A 51 11.15 11.46 3.44
N VAL A 52 11.20 10.12 3.47
CA VAL A 52 10.21 9.23 2.85
C VAL A 52 9.33 8.59 3.92
N TYR A 53 8.02 8.76 3.77
CA TYR A 53 7.02 8.34 4.74
C TYR A 53 6.00 7.39 4.11
N PRO A 54 5.57 6.35 4.85
CA PRO A 54 4.51 5.48 4.39
C PRO A 54 3.14 6.16 4.52
N ILE A 55 2.21 5.77 3.65
CA ILE A 55 0.80 6.14 3.76
C ILE A 55 0.07 5.00 4.47
N PRO A 56 -0.59 5.22 5.62
CA PRO A 56 -1.43 4.20 6.24
C PRO A 56 -2.55 3.75 5.29
N LEU A 57 -2.77 2.44 5.17
CA LEU A 57 -3.85 1.93 4.34
C LEU A 57 -5.21 2.23 5.01
N SER A 58 -6.07 2.94 4.30
CA SER A 58 -7.44 3.26 4.73
C SER A 58 -8.45 2.97 3.63
N GLU A 59 -9.74 3.04 3.96
CA GLU A 59 -10.82 2.95 2.96
C GLU A 59 -10.65 3.99 1.86
N GLU A 60 -10.28 5.23 2.19
CA GLU A 60 -10.03 6.28 1.20
C GLU A 60 -8.92 5.90 0.21
N GLN A 61 -7.83 5.30 0.71
CA GLN A 61 -6.71 4.86 -0.13
C GLN A 61 -7.12 3.71 -1.05
N LEU A 62 -7.92 2.76 -0.55
CA LEU A 62 -8.45 1.68 -1.38
C LEU A 62 -9.37 2.21 -2.49
N LEU A 63 -10.22 3.19 -2.19
CA LEU A 63 -11.07 3.83 -3.19
C LEU A 63 -10.24 4.60 -4.24
N LYS A 64 -9.16 5.28 -3.83
CA LYS A 64 -8.19 5.92 -4.75
C LYS A 64 -7.54 4.90 -5.68
N LEU A 65 -7.15 3.74 -5.13
CA LEU A 65 -6.64 2.59 -5.87
C LEU A 65 -7.73 1.79 -6.58
N GLN A 66 -8.90 2.39 -6.84
CA GLN A 66 -10.00 1.84 -7.65
C GLN A 66 -10.60 0.54 -7.11
N PHE A 67 -10.42 0.23 -5.83
CA PHE A 67 -11.20 -0.81 -5.18
C PHE A 67 -12.63 -0.31 -4.97
N THR A 68 -13.58 -1.24 -5.05
CA THR A 68 -14.98 -0.98 -4.73
C THR A 68 -15.35 -1.71 -3.46
N LYS A 69 -16.10 -1.04 -2.58
CA LYS A 69 -16.61 -1.67 -1.37
C LYS A 69 -17.66 -2.70 -1.75
N GLU A 70 -17.50 -3.92 -1.28
CA GLU A 70 -18.50 -4.95 -1.47
C GLU A 70 -19.64 -4.73 -0.49
N ASN A 71 -20.84 -4.47 -1.00
CA ASN A 71 -22.05 -4.29 -0.19
C ASN A 71 -22.62 -5.67 0.17
N ILE A 72 -21.94 -6.37 1.07
CA ILE A 72 -22.42 -7.63 1.60
C ILE A 72 -23.47 -7.31 2.68
N SER A 73 -24.67 -7.87 2.53
CA SER A 73 -25.72 -7.88 3.57
C SER A 73 -25.16 -8.34 4.92
N PRO A 74 -25.67 -7.85 6.06
CA PRO A 74 -24.91 -7.70 7.30
C PRO A 74 -24.10 -8.95 7.64
N ASP A 75 -22.78 -8.85 7.44
CA ASP A 75 -21.84 -9.87 7.88
C ASP A 75 -21.81 -9.85 9.42
N PRO A 76 -22.09 -10.97 10.10
CA PRO A 76 -22.07 -11.04 11.56
C PRO A 76 -20.70 -10.65 12.16
N ASP A 77 -19.62 -10.71 11.38
CA ASP A 77 -18.26 -10.43 11.83
C ASP A 77 -17.76 -9.00 11.49
N ASN A 78 -18.64 -8.10 11.03
CA ASN A 78 -18.29 -6.71 10.66
C ASN A 78 -17.12 -6.62 9.65
N ARG A 79 -17.03 -7.61 8.76
CA ARG A 79 -15.97 -7.68 7.75
C ARG A 79 -16.19 -6.60 6.70
N ARG A 80 -15.12 -5.91 6.36
CA ARG A 80 -15.13 -4.87 5.31
C ARG A 80 -14.29 -5.37 4.15
N ILE A 81 -14.95 -5.73 3.05
CA ILE A 81 -14.31 -6.27 1.86
C ILE A 81 -14.30 -5.21 0.75
N TYR A 82 -13.13 -5.07 0.13
CA TYR A 82 -12.89 -4.17 -0.99
C TYR A 82 -12.32 -4.98 -2.14
N VAL A 83 -12.88 -4.82 -3.33
CA VAL A 83 -12.55 -5.64 -4.50
C VAL A 83 -12.07 -4.80 -5.69
N ARG A 84 -11.03 -5.29 -6.37
CA ARG A 84 -10.54 -4.78 -7.67
C ARG A 84 -10.28 -5.97 -8.59
N GLY A 85 -11.22 -6.24 -9.49
CA GLY A 85 -11.20 -7.43 -10.34
C GLY A 85 -11.15 -8.72 -9.49
N PRO A 86 -10.20 -9.64 -9.72
CA PRO A 86 -10.07 -10.87 -8.94
C PRO A 86 -9.29 -10.72 -7.62
N PHE A 87 -8.88 -9.50 -7.26
CA PHE A 87 -8.14 -9.22 -6.02
C PHE A 87 -9.07 -8.61 -4.97
N SER A 88 -9.01 -9.10 -3.73
CA SER A 88 -9.76 -8.54 -2.60
C SER A 88 -8.88 -8.21 -1.38
N VAL A 89 -9.29 -7.16 -0.67
CA VAL A 89 -8.75 -6.74 0.62
C VAL A 89 -9.87 -6.82 1.64
N MET A 90 -9.71 -7.66 2.65
CA MET A 90 -10.66 -7.84 3.75
C MET A 90 -10.04 -7.36 5.05
N PHE A 91 -10.68 -6.40 5.71
CA PHE A 91 -10.39 -6.06 7.10
C PHE A 91 -11.28 -6.88 8.03
N HIS A 92 -10.67 -7.55 9.00
CA HIS A 92 -11.37 -8.32 10.02
C HIS A 92 -10.57 -8.39 11.32
N GLU A 93 -11.11 -9.07 12.32
CA GLU A 93 -10.37 -9.42 13.53
C GLU A 93 -9.87 -10.87 13.46
N LEU A 94 -8.65 -11.09 13.94
CA LEU A 94 -8.03 -12.40 14.13
C LEU A 94 -7.48 -12.46 15.57
N ASP A 95 -8.00 -13.39 16.37
CA ASP A 95 -7.64 -13.55 17.79
C ASP A 95 -7.79 -12.25 18.61
N GLY A 96 -8.82 -11.46 18.32
CA GLY A 96 -9.11 -10.18 19.00
C GLY A 96 -8.16 -9.04 18.63
N ARG A 97 -7.47 -9.14 17.49
CA ARG A 97 -6.61 -8.08 16.93
C ARG A 97 -6.98 -7.80 15.49
N GLU A 98 -6.74 -6.58 15.04
CA GLU A 98 -6.94 -6.22 13.63
C GLU A 98 -6.03 -7.07 12.72
N ALA A 99 -6.61 -7.55 11.64
CA ALA A 99 -5.94 -8.30 10.59
C ALA A 99 -6.49 -7.91 9.23
N ILE A 100 -5.64 -8.11 8.22
CA ILE A 100 -5.98 -7.88 6.82
C ILE A 100 -5.71 -9.17 6.06
N ARG A 101 -6.74 -9.64 5.37
CA ARG A 101 -6.63 -10.75 4.44
C ARG A 101 -6.63 -10.24 3.00
N LEU A 102 -5.67 -10.72 2.23
CA LEU A 102 -5.55 -10.47 0.80
C LEU A 102 -5.85 -11.77 0.05
N ASP A 103 -6.69 -11.70 -0.97
CA ASP A 103 -7.02 -12.86 -1.82
C ASP A 103 -6.81 -12.52 -3.29
N TYR A 104 -6.23 -13.47 -4.03
CA TYR A 104 -6.12 -13.41 -5.48
C TYR A 104 -6.14 -14.83 -6.05
N ARG A 105 -7.23 -15.18 -6.77
CA ARG A 105 -7.46 -16.54 -7.28
C ARG A 105 -7.38 -17.58 -6.14
N ASP A 106 -6.42 -18.49 -6.19
CA ASP A 106 -6.21 -19.56 -5.20
C ASP A 106 -5.19 -19.16 -4.10
N GLU A 107 -4.59 -17.97 -4.20
CA GLU A 107 -3.63 -17.48 -3.20
C GLU A 107 -4.31 -16.60 -2.16
N HIS A 108 -4.00 -16.86 -0.89
CA HIS A 108 -4.48 -16.11 0.26
C HIS A 108 -3.31 -15.71 1.16
N ARG A 109 -3.30 -14.46 1.64
CA ARG A 109 -2.31 -13.96 2.60
C ARG A 109 -3.02 -13.35 3.80
N GLU A 110 -2.70 -13.86 4.98
CA GLU A 110 -3.19 -13.39 6.26
C GLU A 110 -2.13 -12.48 6.90
N ILE A 111 -2.45 -11.20 7.06
CA ILE A 111 -1.51 -10.19 7.55
C ILE A 111 -2.00 -9.65 8.88
N LYS A 112 -1.16 -9.82 9.91
CA LYS A 112 -1.47 -9.36 11.27
C LYS A 112 -1.20 -7.87 11.40
N GLY A 113 -2.18 -7.12 11.88
CA GLY A 113 -2.09 -5.68 12.08
C GLY A 113 -2.43 -4.85 10.83
N ALA A 114 -2.09 -3.57 10.90
CA ALA A 114 -2.33 -2.61 9.83
C ALA A 114 -1.29 -2.72 8.70
N LEU A 115 -1.70 -2.34 7.49
CA LEU A 115 -0.83 -2.18 6.33
C LEU A 115 -0.63 -0.72 5.98
N THR A 116 0.43 -0.46 5.22
CA THR A 116 0.62 0.78 4.47
C THR A 116 0.31 0.57 2.99
N VAL A 117 0.09 1.66 2.25
CA VAL A 117 -0.20 1.62 0.80
C VAL A 117 0.91 0.91 0.03
N ASN A 118 2.19 1.26 0.28
CA ASN A 118 3.33 0.58 -0.35
C ASN A 118 3.36 -0.91 -0.02
N GLN A 119 3.03 -1.33 1.21
CA GLN A 119 3.00 -2.75 1.54
C GLN A 119 1.88 -3.47 0.76
N LEU A 120 0.69 -2.87 0.65
CA LEU A 120 -0.37 -3.42 -0.20
C LEU A 120 0.07 -3.53 -1.67
N GLN A 121 0.69 -2.49 -2.22
CA GLN A 121 1.19 -2.49 -3.60
C GLN A 121 2.23 -3.59 -3.82
N ASN A 122 3.14 -3.77 -2.86
CA ASN A 122 4.11 -4.87 -2.85
C ASN A 122 3.46 -6.25 -2.80
N HIS A 123 2.45 -6.44 -1.96
CA HIS A 123 1.69 -7.69 -1.88
C HIS A 123 0.95 -7.96 -3.20
N TYR A 124 0.28 -6.94 -3.74
CA TYR A 124 -0.43 -7.01 -5.01
C TYR A 124 0.51 -7.39 -6.15
N HIS A 125 1.66 -6.71 -6.27
CA HIS A 125 2.66 -7.05 -7.28
C HIS A 125 3.20 -8.47 -7.10
N ALA A 126 3.46 -8.91 -5.87
CA ALA A 126 3.94 -10.26 -5.62
C ALA A 126 2.90 -11.35 -5.95
N MET A 127 1.60 -11.05 -5.88
CA MET A 127 0.52 -12.00 -6.18
C MET A 127 0.11 -11.96 -7.67
N THR A 128 0.25 -10.81 -8.34
CA THR A 128 -0.30 -10.59 -9.69
C THR A 128 0.77 -10.38 -10.77
N ASN A 129 1.99 -9.99 -10.40
CA ASN A 129 3.05 -9.44 -11.26
C ASN A 129 2.69 -8.12 -11.96
N PHE A 130 1.69 -7.39 -11.46
CA PHE A 130 1.33 -6.06 -11.94
C PHE A 130 1.49 -5.03 -10.81
N HIS A 131 1.77 -3.78 -11.19
CA HIS A 131 1.73 -2.67 -10.24
C HIS A 131 0.28 -2.31 -9.92
N LEU A 132 0.09 -1.73 -8.73
CA LEU A 132 -1.21 -1.27 -8.25
C LEU A 132 -1.20 0.26 -8.20
N ASP A 133 -1.86 0.86 -9.19
CA ASP A 133 -2.03 2.30 -9.41
C ASP A 133 -3.49 2.74 -9.29
#